data_AF-A0A6J5WVF7-F1
#
_entry.id   AF-A0A6J5WVF7-F1
#
_cell.length_a   1.000
_cell.length_b   1.000
_cell.length_c   1.000
_cell.angle_alpha   90.00
_cell.angle_beta   90.00
_cell.angle_gamma   90.00
#
_symmetry.space_group_name_H-M   'P 1'
#
loop_
_entity.id
_entity.type
_entity.pdbx_description
1 polymer ?
#
loop_
_entity_poly.entity_id
_entity_poly.type
_entity_poly.pdbx_seq_one_letter_code
_entity_poly.pdbx_strand_id
1 'polypeptide(L)'
;MGGREGLVDTAVKTAETGYMARRLTKVMEDLYVQYDNTVRNSSGCIIQFCYGDDGMDPAVMEGTEDGAPLDLPRLFLKAKATCPARENEYMSPEQVTEMVRSRLSKQEMTLDGSCSVGFKTSLEHFLNKYVEAFRKTHETFLLDDHSAWKEKIVQNISGVTFRQLEMTLKKLSTLLELPA
;
A
#
# COMPACT_ATOMS: atom_id res chain seq x y z
N MET A 1 -48.15 8.94 4.78
CA MET A 1 -48.13 7.55 5.27
C MET A 1 -46.75 7.01 5.67
N GLY A 2 -45.63 7.77 5.62
CA GLY A 2 -44.27 7.19 5.82
C GLY A 2 -43.71 7.10 7.26
N GLY A 3 -44.26 7.83 8.24
CA GLY A 3 -43.62 7.92 9.58
C GLY A 3 -43.70 6.65 10.44
N ARG A 4 -44.72 5.81 10.25
CA ARG A 4 -44.86 4.54 10.99
C ARG A 4 -43.97 3.43 10.41
N GLU A 5 -43.73 3.46 9.11
CA GLU A 5 -42.87 2.48 8.43
C GLU A 5 -41.43 2.58 8.93
N GLY A 6 -40.88 3.79 9.07
CA GLY A 6 -39.52 3.97 9.62
C GLY A 6 -39.36 3.51 11.08
N LEU A 7 -40.38 3.72 11.93
CA LEU A 7 -40.35 3.25 13.32
C LEU A 7 -40.39 1.72 13.41
N VAL A 8 -41.23 1.08 12.59
CA VAL A 8 -41.33 -0.38 12.55
C VAL A 8 -40.08 -1.00 11.91
N ASP A 9 -39.59 -0.44 10.81
CA ASP A 9 -38.42 -0.92 10.08
C ASP A 9 -37.14 -0.85 10.92
N THR A 10 -36.95 0.25 11.67
CA THR A 10 -35.81 0.39 12.59
C THR A 10 -35.86 -0.68 13.69
N ALA A 11 -37.04 -0.92 14.28
CA ALA A 11 -37.20 -1.92 15.33
C ALA A 11 -36.94 -3.35 14.84
N VAL A 12 -37.45 -3.69 13.64
CA VAL A 12 -37.27 -5.01 13.03
C VAL A 12 -35.80 -5.23 12.61
N LYS A 13 -35.19 -4.26 11.92
CA LYS A 13 -33.78 -4.35 11.49
C LYS A 13 -32.81 -4.50 12.66
N THR A 14 -33.09 -3.87 13.80
CA THR A 14 -32.25 -3.99 15.01
C THR A 14 -32.26 -5.43 15.54
N ALA A 15 -33.42 -6.08 15.58
CA ALA A 15 -33.53 -7.46 16.06
C ALA A 15 -32.77 -8.44 15.15
N GLU A 16 -32.92 -8.28 13.83
CA GLU A 16 -32.26 -9.15 12.85
C GLU A 16 -30.74 -8.96 12.83
N THR A 17 -30.27 -7.71 12.73
CA THR A 17 -28.84 -7.40 12.68
C THR A 17 -28.13 -7.77 14.00
N GLY A 18 -28.76 -7.52 15.15
CA GLY A 18 -28.22 -7.89 16.46
C GLY A 18 -28.12 -9.40 16.68
N TYR A 19 -29.15 -10.15 16.26
CA TYR A 19 -29.12 -11.61 16.35
C TYR A 19 -28.05 -12.22 15.44
N MET A 20 -27.92 -11.72 14.22
CA MET A 20 -26.86 -12.14 13.29
C MET A 20 -25.47 -11.86 13.86
N ALA A 21 -25.23 -10.64 14.35
CA ALA A 21 -23.96 -10.26 14.97
C ALA A 21 -23.61 -11.18 16.15
N ARG A 22 -24.57 -11.45 17.05
CA ARG A 22 -24.35 -12.34 18.20
C ARG A 22 -23.98 -13.77 17.77
N ARG A 23 -24.64 -14.32 16.75
CA ARG A 23 -24.32 -15.66 16.23
C ARG A 23 -22.90 -15.70 15.68
N LEU A 24 -22.51 -14.68 14.91
CA LEU A 24 -21.17 -14.56 14.35
C LEU A 24 -20.10 -14.42 15.44
N THR A 25 -20.30 -13.53 16.42
CA THR A 25 -19.38 -13.36 17.55
C THR A 25 -19.18 -14.67 18.31
N LYS A 26 -20.26 -15.42 18.59
CA LYS A 26 -20.15 -16.69 19.31
C LYS A 26 -19.46 -17.81 18.54
N VAL A 27 -19.45 -17.76 17.22
CA VAL A 27 -18.73 -18.74 16.39
C VAL A 27 -17.27 -18.37 16.20
N MET A 28 -16.91 -17.09 16.32
CA MET A 28 -15.54 -16.61 16.07
C MET A 28 -14.73 -16.28 17.33
N GLU A 29 -15.32 -16.39 18.53
CA GLU A 29 -14.66 -16.00 19.79
C GLU A 29 -13.49 -16.92 20.21
N ASP A 30 -13.37 -18.10 19.63
CA ASP A 30 -12.32 -19.08 19.90
C ASP A 30 -11.15 -19.03 18.91
N LEU A 31 -11.25 -18.20 17.87
CA LEU A 31 -10.23 -18.06 16.84
C LEU A 31 -9.10 -17.14 17.32
N TYR A 32 -7.85 -17.56 17.12
CA TYR A 32 -6.67 -16.77 17.41
C TYR A 32 -5.59 -16.96 16.34
N VAL A 33 -4.71 -15.96 16.22
CA VAL A 33 -3.53 -16.01 15.35
C VAL A 33 -2.35 -16.54 16.16
N GLN A 34 -1.71 -17.57 15.64
CA GLN A 34 -0.51 -18.16 16.23
C GLN A 34 0.75 -17.50 15.65
N TYR A 35 1.90 -17.60 16.34
CA TYR A 35 3.18 -17.01 15.92
C TYR A 35 3.66 -17.38 14.51
N ASP A 36 3.13 -18.44 13.92
CA ASP A 36 3.40 -18.86 12.53
C ASP A 36 2.43 -18.21 11.52
N ASN A 37 1.71 -17.16 11.92
CA ASN A 37 0.67 -16.46 11.16
C ASN A 37 -0.54 -17.32 10.76
N THR A 38 -0.69 -18.53 11.32
CA THR A 38 -1.86 -19.37 11.09
C THR A 38 -3.00 -18.99 12.02
N VAL A 39 -4.24 -19.04 11.52
CA VAL A 39 -5.45 -18.87 12.33
C VAL A 39 -5.91 -20.24 12.80
N ARG A 40 -6.00 -20.42 14.12
CA ARG A 40 -6.38 -21.70 14.74
C ARG A 40 -7.56 -21.51 15.67
N ASN A 41 -8.33 -22.58 15.85
CA ASN A 41 -9.36 -22.64 16.89
C ASN A 41 -8.79 -23.17 18.21
N SER A 42 -9.60 -23.17 19.28
CA SER A 42 -9.19 -23.66 20.61
C SER A 42 -8.77 -25.13 20.64
N SER A 43 -9.24 -25.94 19.68
CA SER A 43 -8.88 -27.36 19.53
C SER A 43 -7.58 -27.58 18.75
N GLY A 44 -6.93 -26.51 18.28
CA GLY A 44 -5.69 -26.55 17.50
C GLY A 44 -5.88 -26.86 16.01
N CYS A 45 -7.13 -26.87 15.51
CA CYS A 45 -7.42 -27.02 14.09
C CYS A 45 -7.06 -25.71 13.35
N ILE A 46 -6.36 -25.83 12.23
CA ILE A 46 -5.99 -24.70 11.38
C ILE A 46 -7.19 -24.34 10.51
N ILE A 47 -7.67 -23.10 10.66
CA ILE A 47 -8.77 -22.52 9.86
C ILE A 47 -8.21 -21.78 8.65
N GLN A 48 -7.12 -21.04 8.82
CA GLN A 48 -6.42 -20.32 7.75
C GLN A 48 -4.91 -20.50 7.89
N PHE A 49 -4.21 -20.77 6.77
CA PHE A 49 -2.75 -20.95 6.76
C PHE A 49 -1.98 -19.64 6.90
N CYS A 50 -2.56 -18.52 6.47
CA CYS A 50 -2.01 -17.18 6.62
C CYS A 50 -3.16 -16.24 6.93
N TYR A 51 -3.12 -15.53 8.07
CA TYR A 51 -4.17 -14.58 8.45
C TYR A 51 -4.47 -13.59 7.32
N GLY A 52 -5.73 -13.46 6.89
CA GLY A 52 -6.10 -12.48 5.85
C GLY A 52 -5.46 -12.70 4.47
N ASP A 53 -4.87 -13.87 4.23
CA ASP A 53 -4.03 -14.23 3.06
C ASP A 53 -2.70 -13.47 2.96
N ASP A 54 -2.61 -12.27 3.51
CA ASP A 54 -1.43 -11.40 3.46
C ASP A 54 -0.71 -11.21 4.81
N GLY A 55 -1.30 -11.67 5.92
CA GLY A 55 -0.76 -11.59 7.27
C GLY A 55 -0.89 -10.20 7.92
N MET A 56 -1.65 -9.28 7.33
CA MET A 56 -1.65 -7.88 7.72
C MET A 56 -2.87 -7.52 8.58
N ASP A 57 -2.67 -6.78 9.67
CA ASP A 57 -3.76 -6.30 10.53
C ASP A 57 -4.50 -5.11 9.87
N PRO A 58 -5.80 -5.22 9.56
CA PRO A 58 -6.59 -4.13 8.99
C PRO A 58 -6.64 -2.86 9.87
N ALA A 59 -6.43 -2.96 11.18
CA ALA A 59 -6.36 -1.79 12.06
C ALA A 59 -5.10 -0.94 11.84
N VAL A 60 -4.04 -1.55 11.28
CA VAL A 60 -2.74 -0.90 11.02
C VAL A 60 -2.59 -0.50 9.54
N MET A 61 -3.45 -1.01 8.66
CA MET A 61 -3.45 -0.65 7.24
C MET A 61 -3.73 0.84 7.02
N GLU A 62 -2.96 1.46 6.12
CA GLU A 62 -3.07 2.90 5.84
C GLU A 62 -3.96 3.22 4.63
N GLY A 63 -4.28 2.25 3.76
CA GLY A 63 -4.96 2.51 2.50
C GLY A 63 -6.43 2.89 2.67
N THR A 64 -6.78 4.10 2.23
CA THR A 64 -8.12 4.67 2.40
C THR A 64 -9.17 4.19 1.39
N GLU A 65 -8.80 3.76 0.18
CA GLU A 65 -9.79 3.63 -0.91
C GLU A 65 -10.00 2.22 -1.49
N ASP A 66 -9.17 1.21 -1.18
CA ASP A 66 -9.31 -0.12 -1.84
C ASP A 66 -8.90 -1.31 -0.95
N GLY A 67 -8.82 -1.13 0.37
CA GLY A 67 -8.23 -2.16 1.26
C GLY A 67 -6.75 -2.38 0.97
N ALA A 68 -6.07 -1.38 0.38
CA ALA A 68 -4.64 -1.43 0.15
C ALA A 68 -3.90 -1.42 1.50
N PRO A 69 -2.88 -2.27 1.70
CA PRO A 69 -2.14 -2.28 2.96
C PRO A 69 -1.46 -0.95 3.28
N LEU A 70 -1.08 -0.19 2.24
CA LEU A 70 -0.24 1.00 2.37
C LEU A 70 -0.64 2.13 1.42
N ASP A 71 -0.61 3.37 1.92
CA ASP A 71 -0.73 4.59 1.13
C ASP A 71 0.64 4.96 0.49
N LEU A 72 0.87 4.41 -0.71
CA LEU A 72 2.08 4.66 -1.50
C LEU A 72 2.31 6.16 -1.81
N PRO A 73 1.31 6.95 -2.26
CA PRO A 73 1.46 8.40 -2.43
C PRO A 73 1.99 9.11 -1.18
N ARG A 74 1.41 8.85 -0.01
CA ARG A 74 1.81 9.48 1.25
C ARG A 74 3.21 9.06 1.68
N LEU A 75 3.55 7.78 1.57
CA LEU A 75 4.89 7.29 1.86
C LEU A 75 5.93 7.99 0.96
N PHE A 76 5.62 8.10 -0.32
CA PHE A 76 6.49 8.72 -1.30
C PHE A 76 6.71 10.22 -1.01
N LEU A 77 5.64 10.94 -0.66
CA LEU A 77 5.72 12.34 -0.24
C LEU A 77 6.57 12.51 1.02
N LYS A 78 6.38 11.65 2.02
CA LYS A 78 7.19 11.64 3.25
C LYS A 78 8.67 11.42 2.95
N ALA A 79 9.00 10.52 2.03
CA ALA A 79 10.38 10.27 1.63
C ALA A 79 11.00 11.47 0.89
N LYS A 80 10.26 12.11 -0.03
CA LYS A 80 10.69 13.36 -0.67
C LYS A 80 10.97 14.47 0.33
N ALA A 81 10.13 14.62 1.35
CA ALA A 81 10.32 15.60 2.42
C ALA A 81 11.52 15.28 3.32
N THR A 82 11.76 13.99 3.61
CA THR A 82 12.89 13.56 4.46
C THR A 82 14.23 13.74 3.75
N CYS A 83 14.26 13.54 2.43
CA CYS A 83 15.48 13.59 1.61
C CYS A 83 15.32 14.64 0.49
N PRO A 84 15.63 15.93 0.73
CA PRO A 84 15.52 16.96 -0.30
C PRO A 84 16.56 16.77 -1.40
N ALA A 85 16.17 17.05 -2.65
CA ALA A 85 17.05 17.08 -3.82
C ALA A 85 17.90 18.35 -3.77
N ARG A 86 19.02 18.32 -3.04
CA ARG A 86 19.97 19.45 -3.00
C ARG A 86 20.94 19.40 -4.18
N GLU A 87 21.80 18.38 -4.19
CA GLU A 87 22.91 18.22 -5.15
C GLU A 87 22.84 16.92 -5.95
N ASN A 88 21.84 16.07 -5.68
CA ASN A 88 21.73 14.78 -6.36
C ASN A 88 21.07 14.96 -7.71
N GLU A 89 21.65 14.34 -8.74
CA GLU A 89 21.04 14.26 -10.05
C GLU A 89 19.72 13.48 -10.00
N TYR A 90 18.75 13.97 -10.77
CA TYR A 90 17.48 13.30 -10.96
C TYR A 90 17.68 12.12 -11.89
N MET A 91 17.06 11.00 -11.54
CA MET A 91 17.18 9.79 -12.34
C MET A 91 16.32 9.89 -13.60
N SER A 92 16.77 9.22 -14.66
CA SER A 92 15.92 9.02 -15.84
C SER A 92 14.75 8.08 -15.50
N PRO A 93 13.63 8.18 -16.22
CA PRO A 93 12.48 7.29 -16.00
C PRO A 93 12.81 5.80 -16.17
N GLU A 94 13.76 5.51 -17.05
CA GLU A 94 14.25 4.15 -17.33
C GLU A 94 15.04 3.61 -16.15
N GLN A 95 15.93 4.42 -15.58
CA GLN A 95 16.71 4.08 -14.40
C GLN A 95 15.82 3.82 -13.18
N VAL A 96 14.71 4.56 -13.02
CA VAL A 96 13.74 4.32 -11.93
C VAL A 96 13.09 2.95 -12.06
N THR A 97 12.66 2.59 -13.27
CA THR A 97 12.02 1.29 -13.55
C THR A 97 13.01 0.14 -13.34
N GLU A 98 14.25 0.30 -13.79
CA GLU A 98 15.31 -0.69 -13.60
C GLU A 98 15.63 -0.90 -12.12
N MET A 99 15.72 0.18 -11.35
CA MET A 99 15.99 0.12 -9.91
C MET A 99 14.95 -0.71 -9.17
N VAL A 100 13.68 -0.47 -9.47
CA VAL A 100 12.55 -1.12 -8.82
C VAL A 100 12.55 -2.59 -9.18
N ARG A 101 12.69 -2.94 -10.46
CA ARG A 101 12.80 -4.33 -10.91
C ARG A 101 13.96 -5.06 -10.24
N SER A 102 15.12 -4.42 -10.15
CA SER A 102 16.31 -5.00 -9.49
C SER A 102 16.14 -5.22 -7.99
N ARG A 103 15.22 -4.50 -7.34
CA ARG A 103 14.94 -4.61 -5.90
C ARG A 103 13.84 -5.61 -5.61
N LEU A 104 12.80 -5.65 -6.45
CA LEU A 104 11.74 -6.65 -6.37
C LEU A 104 12.29 -8.07 -6.58
N SER A 105 13.21 -8.26 -7.52
CA SER A 105 13.84 -9.58 -7.75
C SER A 105 14.76 -10.03 -6.62
N LYS A 106 15.35 -9.11 -5.85
CA LYS A 106 16.19 -9.43 -4.68
C LYS A 106 15.37 -9.89 -3.47
N GLN A 107 14.14 -9.39 -3.32
CA GLN A 107 13.24 -9.78 -2.22
C GLN A 107 12.59 -11.15 -2.41
N GLU A 108 12.67 -11.75 -3.60
CA GLU A 108 12.10 -13.08 -3.86
C GLU A 108 12.90 -14.24 -3.23
N MET A 109 14.10 -13.97 -2.71
CA MET A 109 15.02 -15.01 -2.22
C MET A 109 14.94 -15.27 -0.70
N THR A 110 14.10 -14.56 0.05
CA THR A 110 13.94 -14.76 1.50
C THR A 110 12.72 -15.64 1.80
N LEU A 111 12.95 -16.78 2.46
CA LEU A 111 11.98 -17.85 2.76
C LEU A 111 10.77 -17.42 3.63
N ASP A 112 10.85 -16.28 4.34
CA ASP A 112 9.85 -15.88 5.33
C ASP A 112 9.05 -14.60 4.98
N GLY A 113 9.26 -14.01 3.79
CA GLY A 113 8.79 -12.64 3.52
C GLY A 113 8.39 -12.36 2.07
N SER A 114 7.70 -13.28 1.40
CA SER A 114 7.19 -12.99 0.05
C SER A 114 6.10 -11.92 0.13
N CYS A 115 6.40 -10.70 -0.29
CA CYS A 115 5.37 -9.68 -0.54
C CYS A 115 4.28 -10.29 -1.42
N SER A 116 3.00 -10.09 -1.06
CA SER A 116 1.87 -10.53 -1.86
C SER A 116 2.04 -10.09 -3.32
N VAL A 117 1.68 -10.96 -4.26
CA VAL A 117 1.71 -10.66 -5.71
C VAL A 117 0.86 -9.42 -6.02
N GLY A 118 -0.22 -9.22 -5.26
CA GLY A 118 -1.06 -8.02 -5.33
C GLY A 118 -0.29 -6.75 -4.97
N PHE A 119 0.53 -6.79 -3.92
CA PHE A 119 1.36 -5.66 -3.52
C PHE A 119 2.41 -5.31 -4.58
N LYS A 120 3.08 -6.33 -5.16
CA LYS A 120 4.07 -6.11 -6.24
C LYS A 120 3.42 -5.43 -7.44
N THR A 121 2.26 -5.92 -7.86
CA THR A 121 1.50 -5.37 -8.99
C THR A 121 1.03 -3.94 -8.71
N SER A 122 0.57 -3.67 -7.48
CA SER A 122 0.14 -2.33 -7.05
C SER A 122 1.31 -1.33 -7.04
N LEU A 123 2.47 -1.76 -6.52
CA LEU A 123 3.67 -0.94 -6.49
C LEU A 123 4.20 -0.64 -7.90
N GLU A 124 4.23 -1.65 -8.79
CA GLU A 124 4.56 -1.45 -10.20
C GLU A 124 3.58 -0.50 -10.89
N HIS A 125 2.28 -0.66 -10.66
CA HIS A 125 1.26 0.22 -11.22
C HIS A 125 1.43 1.67 -10.75
N PHE A 126 1.66 1.89 -9.46
CA PHE A 126 1.92 3.21 -8.89
C PHE A 126 3.14 3.88 -9.53
N LEU A 127 4.23 3.12 -9.69
CA LEU A 127 5.47 3.65 -10.26
C LEU A 127 5.35 3.90 -11.77
N ASN A 128 4.69 3.03 -12.52
CA ASN A 128 4.41 3.25 -13.93
C ASN A 128 3.55 4.50 -14.13
N LYS A 129 2.49 4.66 -13.33
CA LYS A 129 1.65 5.88 -13.33
C LYS A 129 2.47 7.13 -13.01
N TYR A 130 3.40 7.03 -12.07
CA TYR A 130 4.31 8.12 -11.72
C TYR A 130 5.26 8.47 -12.88
N VAL A 131 5.87 7.47 -13.52
CA VAL A 131 6.76 7.62 -14.67
C VAL A 131 6.01 8.22 -15.87
N GLU A 132 4.79 7.80 -16.13
CA GLU A 132 3.94 8.39 -17.16
C GLU A 132 3.61 9.85 -16.86
N ALA A 133 3.30 10.19 -15.61
CA ALA A 133 3.08 11.58 -15.20
C ALA A 133 4.35 12.42 -15.39
N PHE A 134 5.53 11.88 -15.06
CA PHE A 134 6.81 12.52 -15.33
C PHE A 134 7.00 12.80 -16.82
N ARG A 135 6.78 11.79 -17.69
CA ARG A 135 6.89 11.95 -19.14
C ARG A 135 5.94 13.02 -19.68
N LYS A 136 4.68 13.02 -19.25
CA LYS A 136 3.69 14.04 -19.64
C LYS A 136 4.12 15.45 -19.23
N THR A 137 4.67 15.62 -18.02
CA THR A 137 5.19 16.92 -17.58
C THR A 137 6.41 17.34 -18.41
N HIS A 138 7.30 16.41 -18.71
CA HIS A 138 8.49 16.67 -19.51
C HIS A 138 8.12 17.09 -20.95
N GLU A 139 7.21 16.37 -21.60
CA GLU A 139 6.71 16.69 -22.94
C GLU A 139 5.98 18.04 -22.96
N THR A 140 5.07 18.29 -22.01
CA THR A 140 4.27 19.54 -21.98
C THR A 140 5.13 20.79 -21.78
N PHE A 141 6.14 20.73 -20.90
CA PHE A 141 6.95 21.90 -20.53
C PHE A 141 8.11 22.18 -21.50
N LEU A 142 8.53 21.20 -22.31
CA LEU A 142 9.65 21.33 -23.24
C LEU A 142 9.25 21.54 -24.72
N LEU A 143 7.95 21.59 -25.03
CA LEU A 143 7.47 21.90 -26.38
C LEU A 143 7.80 23.33 -26.84
N ASP A 144 7.99 24.28 -25.91
CA ASP A 144 8.11 25.70 -26.24
C ASP A 144 9.55 26.25 -26.22
N ASP A 145 10.48 25.72 -25.40
CA ASP A 145 11.90 26.17 -25.36
C ASP A 145 12.81 25.31 -24.45
N HIS A 146 14.00 24.91 -24.90
CA HIS A 146 15.00 24.15 -24.13
C HIS A 146 15.82 25.07 -23.20
N SER A 147 15.15 25.66 -22.23
CA SER A 147 15.81 26.50 -21.24
C SER A 147 16.16 25.70 -19.98
N ALA A 148 17.44 25.75 -19.57
CA ALA A 148 17.98 24.99 -18.45
C ALA A 148 17.24 25.21 -17.10
N TRP A 149 16.52 26.32 -16.95
CA TRP A 149 15.71 26.58 -15.75
C TRP A 149 14.35 25.87 -15.78
N LYS A 150 13.75 25.65 -16.96
CA LYS A 150 12.52 24.84 -17.11
C LYS A 150 12.80 23.38 -16.78
N GLU A 151 13.94 22.85 -17.22
CA GLU A 151 14.38 21.50 -16.86
C GLU A 151 14.53 21.34 -15.34
N LYS A 152 15.14 22.32 -14.66
CA LYS A 152 15.23 22.33 -13.18
C LYS A 152 13.85 22.37 -12.50
N ILE A 153 12.87 23.06 -13.07
CA ILE A 153 11.51 23.11 -12.52
C ILE A 153 10.81 21.76 -12.70
N VAL A 154 10.87 21.17 -13.88
CA VAL A 154 10.29 19.84 -14.15
C VAL A 154 10.92 18.81 -13.20
N GLN A 155 12.24 18.85 -13.06
CA GLN A 155 12.97 17.99 -12.12
C GLN A 155 12.55 18.22 -10.65
N ASN A 156 12.32 19.46 -10.23
CA ASN A 156 11.85 19.74 -8.87
C ASN A 156 10.41 19.24 -8.60
N ILE A 157 9.53 19.32 -9.60
CA ILE A 157 8.12 18.95 -9.45
C ILE A 157 7.95 17.42 -9.51
N SER A 158 8.47 16.80 -10.57
CA SER A 158 8.20 15.40 -10.90
C SER A 158 9.45 14.51 -10.88
N GLY A 159 10.64 15.08 -10.73
CA GLY A 159 11.87 14.30 -10.63
C GLY A 159 11.97 13.51 -9.32
N VAL A 160 12.73 12.42 -9.39
CA VAL A 160 13.06 11.54 -8.27
C VAL A 160 14.56 11.36 -8.22
N THR A 161 15.12 11.52 -7.03
CA THR A 161 16.54 11.25 -6.80
C THR A 161 16.74 9.80 -6.37
N PHE A 162 17.90 9.24 -6.68
CA PHE A 162 18.29 7.88 -6.26
C PHE A 162 18.06 7.63 -4.76
N ARG A 163 18.47 8.57 -3.91
CA ARG A 163 18.33 8.44 -2.46
C ARG A 163 16.88 8.45 -2.00
N GLN A 164 16.00 9.23 -2.64
CA GLN A 164 14.58 9.24 -2.29
C GLN A 164 13.95 7.89 -2.60
N LEU A 165 14.22 7.32 -3.77
CA LEU A 165 13.70 6.01 -4.17
C LEU A 165 14.29 4.88 -3.30
N GLU A 166 15.57 4.94 -2.98
CA GLU A 166 16.20 3.97 -2.09
C GLU A 166 15.59 4.03 -0.68
N MET A 167 15.35 5.22 -0.15
CA MET A 167 14.73 5.39 1.17
C MET A 167 13.27 4.95 1.19
N THR A 168 12.51 5.15 0.10
CA THR A 168 11.16 4.58 0.02
C THR A 168 11.20 3.06 0.02
N LEU A 169 12.09 2.45 -0.77
CA LEU A 169 12.18 0.99 -0.85
C LEU A 169 12.71 0.37 0.46
N LYS A 170 13.65 1.02 1.15
CA LYS A 170 14.10 0.62 2.49
C LYS A 170 12.99 0.74 3.53
N LYS A 171 12.20 1.80 3.49
CA LYS A 171 11.05 1.95 4.41
C LYS A 171 9.98 0.90 4.15
N LEU A 172 9.74 0.56 2.88
CA LEU A 172 8.84 -0.53 2.51
C LEU A 172 9.33 -1.87 3.05
N SER A 173 10.62 -2.20 2.92
CA SER A 173 11.14 -3.46 3.49
C SER A 173 11.02 -3.48 5.02
N THR A 174 11.33 -2.38 5.71
CA THR A 174 11.20 -2.34 7.18
C THR A 174 9.76 -2.41 7.66
N LEU A 175 8.79 -1.89 6.91
CA LEU A 175 7.37 -1.96 7.27
C LEU A 175 6.81 -3.38 7.07
N LEU A 176 7.37 -4.14 6.12
CA LEU A 176 7.00 -5.52 5.86
C LEU A 176 7.72 -6.53 6.77
N GLU A 177 8.83 -6.13 7.40
CA GLU A 177 9.61 -6.95 8.35
C GLU A 177 9.22 -6.71 9.82
N LEU A 178 8.24 -5.84 10.11
CA LEU A 178 7.78 -5.64 11.48
C LEU A 178 7.02 -6.90 11.94
N PRO A 179 7.46 -7.56 13.03
CA PRO A 179 6.64 -8.59 13.66
C PRO A 179 5.36 -7.93 14.18
N ALA A 180 4.21 -8.46 13.78
CA ALA A 180 2.94 -8.19 14.44
C ALA A 180 3.01 -8.60 15.93
#